data_AF-A0A8H5I5B8-F1
#
_entry.id   AF-A0A8H5I5B8-F1
#
_cell.length_a   1.000
_cell.length_b   1.000
_cell.length_c   1.000
_cell.angle_alpha   90.00
_cell.angle_beta   90.00
_cell.angle_gamma   90.00
#
_symmetry.space_group_name_H-M   'P 1'
#
loop_
_entity.id
_entity.type
_entity.pdbx_description
1 polymer ?
#
loop_
_entity_poly.entity_id
_entity_poly.type
_entity_poly.pdbx_seq_one_letter_code
_entity_poly.pdbx_strand_id
1 'polypeptide(L)'
;MQEFLRRAIRIQLERTQNSTPTLCVAQASILNQIGMMYGGDLRFAEYAHETMAQLATQCRKISSFSDNLATLSVAKNAASEDWQAWIRAELEVRLFYCAWLVDSQQVGFFAFSSTIPLDFLQFPMPVNEHVWRMSTIETWKNSLTEDLSCKPLASLRQVLLGLYRHREVPGRLGAFSSLLLVMGILNDLSWLRHAHLYLEVLQRHVETLPPTDLARAAMANIHMVSFLIYFPTREVIAFGRWRVTESQYSMVVGKLKRWMSNPRSAREALIHACSIWSQIRSRRTNAQHEAPAFLHSAISIWALVEHSEELDVGNGEELPILRLENLNQEVKSWAAGNEKKRLYLSGVGLLGHRGALARLISETAGLLEKGISWPQAWRTGPYLKQSYADSCKVQQYVN
;
A
#
# COMPACT_ATOMS: atom_id res chain seq x y z
N MET A 1 3.14 9.65 -24.93
CA MET A 1 2.40 8.37 -24.82
C MET A 1 1.17 8.49 -23.91
N GLN A 2 1.31 8.93 -22.65
CA GLN A 2 0.16 9.05 -21.72
C GLN A 2 -0.97 9.95 -22.23
N GLU A 3 -0.65 11.13 -22.76
CA GLU A 3 -1.69 12.02 -23.32
C GLU A 3 -2.44 11.40 -24.51
N PHE A 4 -1.73 10.67 -25.37
CA PHE A 4 -2.35 9.96 -26.49
C PHE A 4 -3.32 8.89 -25.98
N LEU A 5 -2.88 8.06 -25.02
CA LEU A 5 -3.71 7.01 -24.43
C LEU A 5 -4.94 7.59 -23.74
N ARG A 6 -4.77 8.65 -22.93
CA ARG A 6 -5.88 9.37 -22.27
C ARG A 6 -6.93 9.84 -23.27
N ARG A 7 -6.52 10.48 -24.36
CA ARG A 7 -7.44 10.95 -25.42
C ARG A 7 -8.09 9.79 -26.17
N ALA A 8 -7.34 8.74 -26.51
CA ALA A 8 -7.85 7.58 -27.21
C ALA A 8 -8.92 6.85 -26.39
N ILE A 9 -8.70 6.65 -25.09
CA ILE A 9 -9.68 6.10 -24.16
C ILE A 9 -10.94 6.97 -24.18
N ARG A 10 -10.79 8.29 -24.04
CA ARG A 10 -11.93 9.21 -24.01
C ARG A 10 -12.79 9.12 -25.28
N ILE A 11 -12.16 9.17 -26.45
CA ILE A 11 -12.84 9.03 -27.75
C ILE A 11 -13.56 7.68 -27.84
N GLN A 12 -12.92 6.60 -27.38
CA GLN A 12 -13.51 5.27 -27.46
C GLN A 12 -14.73 5.12 -26.55
N LEU A 13 -14.71 5.73 -25.35
CA LEU A 13 -15.86 5.74 -24.44
C LEU A 13 -17.03 6.56 -25.00
N GLU A 14 -16.75 7.68 -25.66
CA GLU A 14 -17.78 8.50 -26.31
C GLU A 14 -18.42 7.73 -27.47
N ARG A 15 -17.63 7.01 -28.28
CA ARG A 15 -18.14 6.16 -29.36
C ARG A 15 -18.98 4.99 -28.88
N THR A 16 -18.66 4.45 -27.70
CA THR A 16 -19.31 3.25 -27.13
C THR A 16 -20.26 3.59 -25.98
N GLN A 17 -20.76 4.82 -25.90
CA GLN A 17 -21.52 5.30 -24.75
C GLN A 17 -22.73 4.41 -24.40
N ASN A 18 -23.41 3.88 -25.43
CA ASN A 18 -24.61 3.04 -25.32
C ASN A 18 -24.30 1.53 -25.32
N SER A 19 -23.03 1.14 -25.38
CA SER A 19 -22.58 -0.25 -25.42
C SER A 19 -21.74 -0.58 -24.20
N THR A 20 -21.57 -1.87 -23.92
CA THR A 20 -20.61 -2.33 -22.91
C THR A 20 -19.20 -1.91 -23.31
N PRO A 21 -18.45 -1.18 -22.44
CA PRO A 21 -17.04 -0.93 -22.70
C PRO A 21 -16.29 -2.25 -22.85
N THR A 22 -15.38 -2.34 -23.82
CA THR A 22 -14.57 -3.56 -23.95
C THR A 22 -13.61 -3.68 -22.76
N LEU A 23 -13.35 -4.91 -22.33
CA LEU A 23 -12.41 -5.19 -21.24
C LEU A 23 -11.05 -4.51 -21.48
N CYS A 24 -10.58 -4.49 -22.74
CA CYS A 24 -9.33 -3.86 -23.13
C CYS A 24 -9.30 -2.35 -22.84
N VAL A 25 -10.42 -1.63 -23.03
CA VAL A 25 -10.50 -0.18 -22.75
C VAL A 25 -10.42 0.08 -21.25
N ALA A 26 -11.04 -0.75 -20.44
CA ALA A 26 -10.95 -0.63 -18.99
C ALA A 26 -9.55 -0.99 -18.44
N GLN A 27 -8.93 -2.05 -18.98
CA GLN A 27 -7.52 -2.38 -18.69
C GLN A 27 -6.58 -1.22 -19.06
N ALA A 28 -6.74 -0.67 -20.26
CA ALA A 28 -6.00 0.51 -20.70
C ALA A 28 -6.24 1.72 -19.79
N SER A 29 -7.48 1.89 -19.30
CA SER A 29 -7.83 2.96 -18.37
C SER A 29 -7.10 2.83 -17.03
N ILE A 30 -7.02 1.64 -16.44
CA ILE A 30 -6.25 1.40 -15.21
C ILE A 30 -4.76 1.68 -15.43
N LEU A 31 -4.18 1.17 -16.53
CA LEU A 31 -2.77 1.41 -16.84
C LEU A 31 -2.48 2.89 -17.08
N ASN A 32 -3.39 3.60 -17.74
CA ASN A 32 -3.30 5.04 -17.93
C ASN A 32 -3.42 5.79 -16.59
N GLN A 33 -4.29 5.36 -15.66
CA GLN A 33 -4.35 5.93 -14.30
C GLN A 33 -3.01 5.84 -13.58
N ILE A 34 -2.39 4.65 -13.59
CA ILE A 34 -1.07 4.43 -13.00
C ILE A 34 -0.02 5.29 -13.69
N GLY A 35 0.02 5.26 -15.03
CA GLY A 35 0.98 6.02 -15.82
C GLY A 35 0.86 7.54 -15.65
N MET A 36 -0.36 8.05 -15.47
CA MET A 36 -0.61 9.46 -15.22
C MET A 36 -0.23 9.88 -13.80
N MET A 37 -0.64 9.10 -12.78
CA MET A 37 -0.37 9.41 -11.37
C MET A 37 1.13 9.33 -11.02
N TYR A 38 1.81 8.29 -11.51
CA TYR A 38 3.20 7.98 -11.16
C TYR A 38 4.21 8.38 -12.24
N GLY A 39 3.75 9.08 -13.30
CA GLY A 39 4.54 9.51 -14.45
C GLY A 39 5.36 10.80 -14.26
N GLY A 40 5.27 11.46 -13.10
CA GLY A 40 6.14 12.59 -12.75
C GLY A 40 5.81 13.94 -13.41
N ASP A 41 4.69 14.04 -14.13
CA ASP A 41 4.11 15.29 -14.60
C ASP A 41 2.87 15.62 -13.76
N LEU A 42 2.89 16.76 -13.08
CA LEU A 42 1.81 17.18 -12.18
C LEU A 42 0.47 17.31 -12.92
N ARG A 43 0.48 17.74 -14.19
CA ARG A 43 -0.75 17.86 -14.99
C ARG A 43 -1.42 16.50 -15.19
N PHE A 44 -0.63 15.44 -15.40
CA PHE A 44 -1.18 14.10 -15.51
C PHE A 44 -1.68 13.58 -14.16
N ALA A 45 -1.01 13.90 -13.04
CA ALA A 45 -1.52 13.54 -11.72
C ALA A 45 -2.89 14.20 -11.43
N GLU A 46 -3.09 15.46 -11.85
CA GLU A 46 -4.38 16.15 -11.79
C GLU A 46 -5.44 15.45 -12.68
N TYR A 47 -5.09 15.13 -13.94
CA TYR A 47 -5.99 14.37 -14.82
C TYR A 47 -6.33 12.97 -14.30
N ALA A 48 -5.40 12.29 -13.62
CA ALA A 48 -5.67 10.99 -13.01
C ALA A 48 -6.78 11.10 -11.97
N HIS A 49 -6.75 12.15 -11.16
CA HIS A 49 -7.82 12.42 -10.19
C HIS A 49 -9.17 12.65 -10.88
N GLU A 50 -9.22 13.49 -11.92
CA GLU A 50 -10.45 13.78 -12.67
C GLU A 50 -11.04 12.55 -13.38
N THR A 51 -10.18 11.68 -13.89
CA THR A 51 -10.59 10.53 -14.72
C THR A 51 -10.85 9.25 -13.92
N MET A 52 -10.56 9.24 -12.61
CA MET A 52 -10.85 8.09 -11.73
C MET A 52 -12.35 7.77 -11.69
N ALA A 53 -13.21 8.78 -11.64
CA ALA A 53 -14.67 8.58 -11.66
C ALA A 53 -15.17 7.97 -12.99
N GLN A 54 -14.46 8.24 -14.09
CA GLN A 54 -14.74 7.64 -15.38
C GLN A 54 -14.38 6.15 -15.37
N LEU A 55 -13.21 5.77 -14.82
CA LEU A 55 -12.83 4.37 -14.62
C LEU A 55 -13.86 3.63 -13.76
N ALA A 56 -14.28 4.22 -12.64
CA ALA A 56 -15.33 3.66 -11.78
C ALA A 56 -16.63 3.40 -12.55
N THR A 57 -17.03 4.32 -13.42
CA THR A 57 -18.23 4.20 -14.26
C THR A 57 -18.10 3.10 -15.31
N GLN A 58 -16.92 2.95 -15.93
CA GLN A 58 -16.67 1.87 -16.88
C GLN A 58 -16.79 0.50 -16.22
N CYS A 59 -16.15 0.31 -15.05
CA CYS A 59 -16.21 -0.96 -14.34
C CYS A 59 -17.65 -1.32 -13.93
N ARG A 60 -18.44 -0.34 -13.47
CA ARG A 60 -19.87 -0.54 -13.19
C ARG A 60 -20.66 -0.97 -14.42
N LYS A 61 -20.44 -0.32 -15.57
CA LYS A 61 -21.09 -0.71 -16.83
C LYS A 61 -20.73 -2.14 -17.22
N ILE A 62 -19.44 -2.49 -17.21
CA ILE A 62 -18.99 -3.86 -17.53
C ILE A 62 -19.69 -4.87 -16.61
N SER A 63 -19.72 -4.60 -15.31
CA SER A 63 -20.40 -5.46 -14.33
C SER A 63 -21.91 -5.55 -14.51
N SER A 64 -22.60 -4.52 -15.02
CA SER A 64 -24.05 -4.55 -15.24
C SER A 64 -24.45 -5.32 -16.49
N PHE A 65 -23.57 -5.39 -17.50
CA PHE A 65 -23.81 -6.11 -18.75
C PHE A 65 -23.36 -7.57 -18.73
N SER A 66 -22.45 -7.92 -17.81
CA SER A 66 -22.12 -9.32 -17.51
C SER A 66 -23.23 -9.87 -16.63
N ASP A 67 -24.08 -10.78 -17.16
CA ASP A 67 -25.24 -11.36 -16.47
C ASP A 67 -24.86 -11.89 -15.07
N ASN A 68 -24.99 -10.99 -14.08
CA ASN A 68 -24.60 -11.13 -12.68
C ASN A 68 -23.28 -11.87 -12.43
N LEU A 69 -22.18 -11.11 -12.41
CA LEU A 69 -20.88 -11.45 -11.79
C LEU A 69 -21.02 -12.18 -10.43
N ALA A 70 -22.14 -11.99 -9.72
CA ALA A 70 -22.43 -12.50 -8.39
C ALA A 70 -23.24 -13.81 -8.32
N THR A 71 -23.84 -14.31 -9.41
CA THR A 71 -24.83 -15.42 -9.28
C THR A 71 -24.49 -16.68 -10.07
N LEU A 72 -23.60 -16.64 -11.08
CA LEU A 72 -23.53 -17.75 -12.05
C LEU A 72 -22.13 -18.20 -12.50
N SER A 73 -21.12 -17.34 -12.62
CA SER A 73 -20.00 -17.66 -13.54
C SER A 73 -18.94 -18.63 -13.02
N VAL A 74 -18.38 -18.50 -11.81
CA VAL A 74 -17.27 -19.41 -11.42
C VAL A 74 -17.77 -20.84 -11.18
N ALA A 75 -18.87 -21.02 -10.46
CA ALA A 75 -19.41 -22.34 -10.18
C ALA A 75 -20.16 -22.97 -11.38
N LYS A 76 -20.93 -22.20 -12.18
CA LYS A 76 -21.56 -22.77 -13.39
C LYS A 76 -20.61 -22.91 -14.57
N ASN A 77 -19.64 -22.00 -14.78
CA ASN A 77 -18.69 -22.16 -15.89
C ASN A 77 -17.64 -23.24 -15.59
N ALA A 78 -17.31 -23.45 -14.31
CA ALA A 78 -16.58 -24.65 -13.89
C ALA A 78 -17.39 -25.93 -14.13
N ALA A 79 -18.70 -25.90 -13.87
CA ALA A 79 -19.60 -27.02 -14.14
C ALA A 79 -19.90 -27.24 -15.64
N SER A 80 -19.81 -26.20 -16.48
CA SER A 80 -20.00 -26.27 -17.93
C SER A 80 -18.72 -26.55 -18.72
N GLU A 81 -17.59 -26.73 -18.02
CA GLU A 81 -16.26 -26.94 -18.59
C GLU A 81 -15.78 -25.84 -19.57
N ASP A 82 -16.34 -24.63 -19.52
CA ASP A 82 -15.94 -23.55 -20.41
C ASP A 82 -14.84 -22.70 -19.79
N TRP A 83 -13.60 -23.15 -19.99
CA TRP A 83 -12.39 -22.44 -19.56
C TRP A 83 -12.33 -20.99 -20.05
N GLN A 84 -12.76 -20.73 -21.28
CA GLN A 84 -12.66 -19.38 -21.88
C GLN A 84 -13.68 -18.43 -21.24
N ALA A 85 -14.89 -18.90 -21.00
CA ALA A 85 -15.88 -18.14 -20.23
C ALA A 85 -15.43 -17.92 -18.79
N TRP A 86 -14.79 -18.91 -18.16
CA TRP A 86 -14.20 -18.76 -16.82
C TRP A 86 -13.10 -17.70 -16.78
N ILE A 87 -12.14 -17.73 -17.73
CA ILE A 87 -11.09 -16.70 -17.83
C ILE A 87 -11.71 -15.31 -17.93
N ARG A 88 -12.71 -15.13 -18.82
CA ARG A 88 -13.33 -13.82 -19.02
C ARG A 88 -14.00 -13.31 -17.73
N ALA A 89 -14.73 -14.17 -17.04
CA ALA A 89 -15.36 -13.81 -15.76
C ALA A 89 -14.33 -13.43 -14.69
N GLU A 90 -13.26 -14.20 -14.56
CA GLU A 90 -12.19 -13.91 -13.59
C GLU A 90 -11.41 -12.64 -13.94
N LEU A 91 -11.23 -12.35 -15.24
CA LEU A 91 -10.64 -11.08 -15.69
C LEU A 91 -11.50 -9.88 -15.31
N GLU A 92 -12.82 -9.96 -15.43
CA GLU A 92 -13.73 -8.88 -15.03
C GLU A 92 -13.67 -8.61 -13.52
N VAL A 93 -13.70 -9.68 -12.72
CA VAL A 93 -13.54 -9.63 -11.25
C VAL A 93 -12.21 -8.95 -10.89
N ARG A 94 -11.09 -9.48 -11.41
CA ARG A 94 -9.75 -8.95 -11.13
C ARG A 94 -9.60 -7.51 -11.59
N LEU A 95 -10.15 -7.16 -12.74
CA LEU A 95 -10.09 -5.81 -13.28
C LEU A 95 -10.71 -4.81 -12.30
N PHE A 96 -11.89 -5.13 -11.75
CA PHE A 96 -12.57 -4.21 -10.86
C PHE A 96 -11.88 -4.11 -9.49
N TYR A 97 -11.38 -5.22 -8.95
CA TYR A 97 -10.53 -5.19 -7.75
C TYR A 97 -9.21 -4.44 -7.98
N CYS A 98 -8.61 -4.53 -9.16
CA CYS A 98 -7.42 -3.74 -9.52
C CYS A 98 -7.73 -2.25 -9.61
N ALA A 99 -8.87 -1.86 -10.17
CA ALA A 99 -9.30 -0.45 -10.20
C ALA A 99 -9.47 0.09 -8.78
N TRP A 100 -10.13 -0.68 -7.91
CA TRP A 100 -10.30 -0.32 -6.50
C TRP A 100 -8.99 -0.30 -5.71
N LEU A 101 -8.06 -1.23 -5.99
CA LEU A 101 -6.72 -1.23 -5.40
C LEU A 101 -5.97 0.06 -5.74
N VAL A 102 -6.03 0.51 -7.00
CA VAL A 102 -5.38 1.77 -7.42
C VAL A 102 -6.02 2.98 -6.74
N ASP A 103 -7.36 3.03 -6.63
CA ASP A 103 -8.08 4.09 -5.89
C ASP A 103 -7.67 4.10 -4.41
N SER A 104 -7.65 2.93 -3.76
CA SER A 104 -7.29 2.77 -2.35
C SER A 104 -5.83 3.16 -2.06
N GLN A 105 -4.91 2.81 -2.96
CA GLN A 105 -3.51 3.26 -2.85
C GLN A 105 -3.40 4.77 -2.94
N GLN A 106 -4.17 5.42 -3.82
CA GLN A 106 -4.15 6.88 -3.92
C GLN A 106 -4.69 7.56 -2.65
N VAL A 107 -5.73 6.99 -2.03
CA VAL A 107 -6.21 7.41 -0.71
C VAL A 107 -5.08 7.30 0.32
N GLY A 108 -4.41 6.14 0.39
CA GLY A 108 -3.34 5.87 1.35
C GLY A 108 -2.09 6.75 1.18
N PHE A 109 -1.65 7.01 -0.05
CA PHE A 109 -0.39 7.73 -0.29
C PHE A 109 -0.54 9.24 -0.49
N PHE A 110 -1.72 9.71 -0.91
CA PHE A 110 -1.92 11.12 -1.26
C PHE A 110 -3.04 11.79 -0.47
N ALA A 111 -3.68 11.05 0.45
CA ALA A 111 -4.78 11.54 1.28
C ALA A 111 -5.98 12.06 0.45
N PHE A 112 -6.18 11.49 -0.74
CA PHE A 112 -7.34 11.73 -1.58
C PHE A 112 -8.60 11.07 -1.01
N SER A 113 -9.75 11.50 -1.49
CA SER A 113 -11.02 10.82 -1.22
C SER A 113 -11.14 9.58 -2.11
N SER A 114 -11.70 8.49 -1.58
CA SER A 114 -12.01 7.31 -2.40
C SER A 114 -13.08 7.66 -3.44
N THR A 115 -12.85 7.22 -4.67
CA THR A 115 -13.78 7.36 -5.79
C THR A 115 -14.58 6.08 -6.03
N ILE A 116 -14.02 4.92 -5.66
CA ILE A 116 -14.66 3.61 -5.79
C ILE A 116 -14.96 3.09 -4.39
N PRO A 117 -16.21 3.22 -3.91
CA PRO A 117 -16.61 2.65 -2.62
C PRO A 117 -16.41 1.14 -2.59
N LEU A 118 -15.93 0.62 -1.47
CA LEU A 118 -15.79 -0.82 -1.22
C LEU A 118 -17.13 -1.56 -1.38
N ASP A 119 -18.27 -0.91 -1.09
CA ASP A 119 -19.59 -1.53 -1.19
C ASP A 119 -20.05 -1.78 -2.64
N PHE A 120 -19.29 -1.31 -3.64
CA PHE A 120 -19.48 -1.70 -5.04
C PHE A 120 -18.83 -3.05 -5.37
N LEU A 121 -17.99 -3.60 -4.48
CA LEU A 121 -17.33 -4.90 -4.63
C LEU A 121 -18.17 -6.03 -4.02
N GLN A 122 -19.42 -6.17 -4.47
CA GLN A 122 -20.37 -7.16 -3.93
C GLN A 122 -20.20 -8.57 -4.51
N PHE A 123 -19.30 -8.73 -5.47
CA PHE A 123 -19.00 -10.01 -6.12
C PHE A 123 -17.85 -10.73 -5.41
N PRO A 124 -17.68 -12.03 -5.69
CA PRO A 124 -16.70 -12.86 -5.00
C PRO A 124 -15.28 -12.33 -5.13
N MET A 125 -14.44 -12.54 -4.12
CA MET A 125 -13.02 -12.23 -4.22
C MET A 125 -12.36 -13.02 -5.35
N PRO A 126 -11.27 -12.51 -5.95
CA PRO A 126 -10.52 -13.21 -6.99
C PRO A 126 -10.00 -14.56 -6.49
N VAL A 127 -9.88 -15.52 -7.40
CA VAL A 127 -9.33 -16.85 -7.05
C VAL A 127 -7.86 -16.74 -6.64
N ASN A 128 -7.35 -17.77 -5.97
CA ASN A 128 -5.93 -17.83 -5.62
C ASN A 128 -5.04 -17.73 -6.88
N GLU A 129 -3.92 -17.01 -6.78
CA GLU A 129 -3.05 -16.75 -7.95
C GLU A 129 -2.44 -18.03 -8.53
N HIS A 130 -2.33 -19.09 -7.73
CA HIS A 130 -1.90 -20.39 -8.21
C HIS A 130 -2.87 -20.96 -9.26
N VAL A 131 -4.18 -20.89 -9.00
CA VAL A 131 -5.22 -21.34 -9.94
C VAL A 131 -5.25 -20.44 -11.17
N TRP A 132 -5.12 -19.13 -10.98
CA TRP A 132 -5.06 -18.16 -12.08
C TRP A 132 -3.86 -18.36 -13.03
N ARG A 133 -2.74 -18.87 -12.51
CA ARG A 133 -1.51 -19.10 -13.30
C ARG A 133 -1.50 -20.43 -14.06
N MET A 134 -2.53 -21.26 -13.92
CA MET A 134 -2.61 -22.53 -14.63
C MET A 134 -2.68 -22.29 -16.14
N SER A 135 -1.87 -23.04 -16.89
CA SER A 135 -1.70 -22.85 -18.33
C SER A 135 -2.48 -23.86 -19.18
N THR A 136 -3.05 -24.91 -18.58
CA THR A 136 -3.68 -26.00 -19.34
C THR A 136 -5.05 -26.40 -18.79
N ILE A 137 -5.96 -26.79 -19.68
CA ILE A 137 -7.35 -27.16 -19.37
C ILE A 137 -7.44 -28.23 -18.28
N GLU A 138 -6.57 -29.21 -18.36
CA GLU A 138 -6.51 -30.37 -17.49
C GLU A 138 -6.13 -29.97 -16.06
N THR A 139 -5.16 -29.07 -15.90
CA THR A 139 -4.68 -28.66 -14.57
C THR A 139 -5.71 -27.82 -13.81
N TRP A 140 -6.50 -26.98 -14.48
CA TRP A 140 -7.58 -26.25 -13.81
C TRP A 140 -8.85 -27.04 -13.57
N LYS A 141 -9.17 -28.04 -14.40
CA LYS A 141 -10.25 -28.98 -14.08
C LYS A 141 -9.96 -29.74 -12.78
N ASN A 142 -8.70 -30.18 -12.60
CA ASN A 142 -8.27 -30.89 -11.40
C ASN A 142 -8.26 -29.98 -10.15
N SER A 143 -7.88 -28.70 -10.29
CA SER A 143 -7.88 -27.79 -9.14
C SER A 143 -9.27 -27.31 -8.74
N LEU A 144 -10.19 -27.14 -9.70
CA LEU A 144 -11.59 -26.81 -9.42
C LEU A 144 -12.31 -27.91 -8.65
N THR A 145 -12.05 -29.17 -8.96
CA THR A 145 -12.65 -30.31 -8.25
C THR A 145 -12.15 -30.40 -6.81
N GLU A 146 -10.91 -30.01 -6.55
CA GLU A 146 -10.36 -29.89 -5.19
C GLU A 146 -10.91 -28.66 -4.45
N ASP A 147 -11.02 -27.48 -5.09
CA ASP A 147 -11.40 -26.22 -4.45
C ASP A 147 -12.93 -26.04 -4.28
N LEU A 148 -13.78 -26.51 -5.20
CA LEU A 148 -15.25 -26.41 -5.09
C LEU A 148 -15.83 -27.26 -3.94
N SER A 149 -15.06 -28.22 -3.41
CA SER A 149 -15.43 -28.98 -2.22
C SER A 149 -15.36 -28.16 -0.93
N CYS A 150 -14.75 -26.95 -0.96
CA CYS A 150 -14.49 -26.12 0.22
C CYS A 150 -14.93 -24.65 0.05
N LYS A 151 -16.22 -24.37 0.36
CA LYS A 151 -16.78 -23.08 0.86
C LYS A 151 -16.98 -21.90 -0.13
N PRO A 152 -17.92 -20.97 0.19
CA PRO A 152 -18.62 -20.15 -0.80
C PRO A 152 -17.80 -18.95 -1.30
N LEU A 153 -18.16 -18.53 -2.52
CA LEU A 153 -17.76 -17.32 -3.23
C LEU A 153 -18.05 -16.04 -2.42
N ALA A 154 -17.26 -15.77 -1.38
CA ALA A 154 -17.46 -14.64 -0.49
C ALA A 154 -16.91 -13.35 -1.10
N SER A 155 -17.65 -12.24 -0.95
CA SER A 155 -17.18 -10.92 -1.31
C SER A 155 -16.12 -10.40 -0.34
N LEU A 156 -15.35 -9.40 -0.76
CA LEU A 156 -14.31 -8.79 0.09
C LEU A 156 -14.87 -8.30 1.43
N ARG A 157 -16.06 -7.67 1.43
CA ARG A 157 -16.72 -7.23 2.66
C ARG A 157 -17.06 -8.39 3.59
N GLN A 158 -17.54 -9.51 3.07
CA GLN A 158 -17.85 -10.69 3.87
C GLN A 158 -16.60 -11.28 4.52
N VAL A 159 -15.50 -11.35 3.77
CA VAL A 159 -14.22 -11.85 4.30
C VAL A 159 -13.65 -10.92 5.36
N LEU A 160 -13.71 -9.59 5.16
CA LEU A 160 -13.30 -8.60 6.17
C LEU A 160 -14.11 -8.74 7.46
N LEU A 161 -15.44 -8.87 7.37
CA LEU A 161 -16.28 -9.07 8.56
C LEU A 161 -15.95 -10.38 9.28
N GLY A 162 -15.63 -11.44 8.54
CA GLY A 162 -15.11 -12.69 9.10
C GLY A 162 -13.79 -12.49 9.84
N LEU A 163 -12.83 -11.79 9.22
CA LEU A 163 -11.55 -11.44 9.83
C LEU A 163 -11.75 -10.60 11.11
N TYR A 164 -12.65 -9.61 11.09
CA TYR A 164 -12.90 -8.75 12.24
C TYR A 164 -13.57 -9.51 13.40
N ARG A 165 -14.45 -10.45 13.07
CA ARG A 165 -15.17 -11.26 14.06
C ARG A 165 -14.29 -12.35 14.67
N HIS A 166 -13.54 -13.07 13.84
CA HIS A 166 -12.84 -14.28 14.25
C HIS A 166 -11.33 -14.10 14.42
N ARG A 167 -10.75 -13.00 13.91
CA ARG A 167 -9.30 -12.76 13.88
C ARG A 167 -8.52 -13.87 13.17
N GLU A 168 -9.15 -14.44 12.16
CA GLU A 168 -8.60 -15.53 11.35
C GLU A 168 -8.74 -15.17 9.88
N VAL A 169 -7.71 -15.54 9.10
CA VAL A 169 -7.76 -15.44 7.64
C VAL A 169 -8.38 -16.74 7.11
N PRO A 170 -9.30 -16.67 6.12
CA PRO A 170 -9.79 -17.87 5.47
C PRO A 170 -8.65 -18.74 4.92
N GLY A 171 -8.79 -20.06 5.02
CA GLY A 171 -7.81 -21.01 4.45
C GLY A 171 -7.64 -20.81 2.95
N ARG A 172 -6.39 -20.86 2.46
CA ARG A 172 -5.97 -20.72 1.04
C ARG A 172 -6.05 -19.31 0.44
N LEU A 173 -6.05 -18.25 1.26
CA LEU A 173 -6.05 -16.88 0.75
C LEU A 173 -4.71 -16.51 0.08
N GLY A 174 -4.77 -16.13 -1.20
CA GLY A 174 -3.60 -15.75 -2.00
C GLY A 174 -3.00 -14.37 -1.65
N ALA A 175 -1.89 -14.02 -2.29
CA ALA A 175 -1.20 -12.75 -2.04
C ALA A 175 -2.00 -11.53 -2.54
N PHE A 176 -2.73 -11.67 -3.65
CA PHE A 176 -3.60 -10.61 -4.17
C PHE A 176 -4.76 -10.34 -3.22
N SER A 177 -5.44 -11.41 -2.81
CA SER A 177 -6.54 -11.31 -1.84
C SER A 177 -6.06 -10.75 -0.50
N SER A 178 -4.83 -11.09 -0.06
CA SER A 178 -4.23 -10.49 1.14
C SER A 178 -4.05 -8.99 0.98
N LEU A 179 -3.52 -8.54 -0.16
CA LEU A 179 -3.38 -7.11 -0.48
C LEU A 179 -4.74 -6.39 -0.51
N LEU A 180 -5.79 -7.02 -1.03
CA LEU A 180 -7.14 -6.47 -1.02
C LEU A 180 -7.70 -6.32 0.40
N LEU A 181 -7.46 -7.30 1.29
CA LEU A 181 -7.86 -7.19 2.70
C LEU A 181 -7.16 -6.04 3.42
N VAL A 182 -5.87 -5.82 3.12
CA VAL A 182 -5.11 -4.70 3.68
C VAL A 182 -5.72 -3.36 3.25
N MET A 183 -6.08 -3.21 1.97
CA MET A 183 -6.78 -2.02 1.49
C MET A 183 -8.18 -1.88 2.10
N GLY A 184 -8.84 -3.00 2.40
CA GLY A 184 -10.14 -3.02 3.07
C GLY A 184 -10.04 -2.48 4.50
N ILE A 185 -9.00 -2.90 5.22
CA ILE A 185 -8.67 -2.35 6.55
C ILE A 185 -8.35 -0.86 6.44
N LEU A 186 -7.57 -0.43 5.43
CA LEU A 186 -7.29 0.99 5.17
C LEU A 186 -8.58 1.80 5.02
N ASN A 187 -9.53 1.30 4.22
CA ASN A 187 -10.84 1.93 4.02
C ASN A 187 -11.66 2.03 5.32
N ASP A 188 -11.54 1.04 6.21
CA ASP A 188 -12.30 0.95 7.44
C ASP A 188 -11.61 1.65 8.64
N LEU A 189 -10.38 2.16 8.50
CA LEU A 189 -9.58 2.71 9.61
C LEU A 189 -10.30 3.77 10.45
N SER A 190 -11.17 4.58 9.85
CA SER A 190 -11.87 5.67 10.53
C SER A 190 -12.81 5.18 11.65
N TRP A 191 -13.30 3.94 11.55
CA TRP A 191 -14.23 3.35 12.51
C TRP A 191 -13.72 2.03 13.11
N LEU A 192 -12.75 1.39 12.48
CA LEU A 192 -12.20 0.10 12.91
C LEU A 192 -11.25 0.26 14.10
N ARG A 193 -11.77 -0.03 15.29
CA ARG A 193 -10.95 -0.10 16.51
C ARG A 193 -9.99 -1.29 16.44
N HIS A 194 -8.79 -1.08 16.98
CA HIS A 194 -7.75 -2.11 17.06
C HIS A 194 -7.33 -2.69 15.68
N ALA A 195 -7.35 -1.86 14.63
CA ALA A 195 -6.95 -2.26 13.28
C ALA A 195 -5.59 -2.99 13.21
N HIS A 196 -4.65 -2.61 14.09
CA HIS A 196 -3.34 -3.25 14.23
C HIS A 196 -3.41 -4.76 14.47
N LEU A 197 -4.43 -5.26 15.18
CA LEU A 197 -4.59 -6.69 15.46
C LEU A 197 -4.90 -7.48 14.18
N TYR A 198 -5.72 -6.92 13.28
CA TYR A 198 -6.06 -7.58 12.01
C TYR A 198 -4.90 -7.51 11.02
N LEU A 199 -4.15 -6.42 11.03
CA LEU A 199 -2.92 -6.30 10.24
C LEU A 199 -1.85 -7.28 10.71
N GLU A 200 -1.73 -7.52 12.02
CA GLU A 200 -0.81 -8.54 12.56
C GLU A 200 -1.20 -9.95 12.11
N VAL A 201 -2.50 -10.27 12.11
CA VAL A 201 -3.00 -11.56 11.59
C VAL A 201 -2.66 -11.71 10.11
N LEU A 202 -2.89 -10.68 9.30
CA LEU A 202 -2.51 -10.68 7.88
C LEU A 202 -1.00 -10.75 7.68
N GLN A 203 -0.20 -10.10 8.53
CA GLN A 203 1.26 -10.16 8.47
C GLN A 203 1.73 -11.61 8.61
N ARG A 204 1.29 -12.31 9.67
CA ARG A 204 1.65 -13.72 9.90
C ARG A 204 1.19 -14.60 8.75
N HIS A 205 0.01 -14.36 8.18
CA HIS A 205 -0.47 -15.08 7.01
C HIS A 205 0.44 -14.89 5.80
N VAL A 206 0.77 -13.64 5.45
CA VAL A 206 1.61 -13.32 4.28
C VAL A 206 3.05 -13.84 4.47
N GLU A 207 3.56 -13.91 5.70
CA GLU A 207 4.85 -14.55 6.01
C GLU A 207 4.91 -16.04 5.62
N THR A 208 3.76 -16.73 5.59
CA THR A 208 3.69 -18.16 5.18
C THR A 208 3.55 -18.37 3.67
N LEU A 209 3.28 -17.31 2.91
CA LEU A 209 3.07 -17.40 1.47
C LEU A 209 4.41 -17.52 0.72
N PRO A 210 4.43 -18.10 -0.50
CA PRO A 210 5.62 -18.11 -1.35
C PRO A 210 6.15 -16.68 -1.59
N PRO A 211 7.49 -16.46 -1.61
CA PRO A 211 8.12 -15.13 -1.65
C PRO A 211 8.06 -14.46 -3.05
N THR A 212 6.85 -14.23 -3.54
CA THR A 212 6.57 -13.56 -4.82
C THR A 212 6.63 -12.04 -4.70
N ASP A 213 6.72 -11.33 -5.83
CA ASP A 213 6.61 -9.85 -5.84
C ASP A 213 5.28 -9.37 -5.26
N LEU A 214 4.20 -10.13 -5.49
CA LEU A 214 2.87 -9.79 -4.97
C LEU A 214 2.78 -9.97 -3.45
N ALA A 215 3.39 -11.03 -2.91
CA ALA A 215 3.48 -11.22 -1.46
C ALA A 215 4.30 -10.09 -0.80
N ARG A 216 5.40 -9.66 -1.46
CA ARG A 216 6.18 -8.50 -1.01
C ARG A 216 5.39 -7.19 -1.08
N ALA A 217 4.60 -6.98 -2.12
CA ALA A 217 3.69 -5.83 -2.21
C ALA A 217 2.63 -5.87 -1.09
N ALA A 218 2.03 -7.03 -0.82
CA ALA A 218 1.10 -7.20 0.30
C ALA A 218 1.77 -6.84 1.64
N MET A 219 2.97 -7.36 1.91
CA MET A 219 3.73 -7.07 3.12
C MET A 219 4.06 -5.58 3.28
N ALA A 220 4.53 -4.92 2.21
CA ALA A 220 4.81 -3.48 2.22
C ALA A 220 3.55 -2.68 2.58
N ASN A 221 2.40 -3.06 2.02
CA ASN A 221 1.15 -2.39 2.31
C ASN A 221 0.64 -2.69 3.72
N ILE A 222 0.89 -3.89 4.28
CA ILE A 222 0.60 -4.19 5.69
C ILE A 222 1.34 -3.21 6.60
N HIS A 223 2.66 -3.07 6.41
CA HIS A 223 3.45 -2.13 7.19
C HIS A 223 3.02 -0.68 6.96
N MET A 224 2.69 -0.31 5.72
CA MET A 224 2.19 1.03 5.38
C MET A 224 0.92 1.35 6.17
N VAL A 225 -0.11 0.51 6.07
CA VAL A 225 -1.36 0.72 6.81
C VAL A 225 -1.13 0.66 8.33
N SER A 226 -0.23 -0.20 8.80
CA SER A 226 0.06 -0.35 10.23
C SER A 226 0.64 0.92 10.85
N PHE A 227 1.54 1.63 10.17
CA PHE A 227 2.03 2.90 10.69
C PHE A 227 1.03 4.05 10.44
N LEU A 228 0.25 4.02 9.35
CA LEU A 228 -0.75 5.05 9.05
C LEU A 228 -1.88 5.12 10.09
N ILE A 229 -2.08 4.06 10.89
CA ILE A 229 -2.93 4.09 12.10
C ILE A 229 -2.47 5.19 13.07
N TYR A 230 -1.17 5.42 13.15
CA TYR A 230 -0.55 6.28 14.15
C TYR A 230 -0.03 7.61 13.59
N PHE A 231 0.51 7.58 12.38
CA PHE A 231 1.04 8.76 11.69
C PHE A 231 0.39 8.87 10.30
N PRO A 232 -0.82 9.44 10.21
CA PRO A 232 -1.58 9.43 8.97
C PRO A 232 -0.91 10.26 7.87
N THR A 233 -1.28 9.96 6.63
CA THR A 233 -0.65 10.49 5.40
C THR A 233 -0.55 12.01 5.39
N ARG A 234 -1.59 12.72 5.86
CA ARG A 234 -1.61 14.18 5.89
C ARG A 234 -0.55 14.74 6.83
N GLU A 235 -0.38 14.14 7.99
CA GLU A 235 0.65 14.51 8.95
C GLU A 235 2.06 14.16 8.44
N VAL A 236 2.25 13.02 7.77
CA VAL A 236 3.53 12.66 7.15
C VAL A 236 3.92 13.71 6.08
N ILE A 237 3.01 14.01 5.16
CA ILE A 237 3.23 14.99 4.09
C ILE A 237 3.50 16.39 4.66
N ALA A 238 2.75 16.78 5.69
CA ALA A 238 2.93 18.07 6.37
C ALA A 238 4.27 18.14 7.13
N PHE A 239 4.68 17.07 7.80
CA PHE A 239 6.00 17.00 8.42
C PHE A 239 7.11 17.09 7.36
N GLY A 240 6.92 16.46 6.20
CA GLY A 240 7.78 16.63 5.04
C GLY A 240 7.80 18.04 4.42
N ARG A 241 7.08 19.01 5.01
CA ARG A 241 6.97 20.43 4.58
C ARG A 241 6.29 20.65 3.22
N TRP A 242 5.50 19.69 2.74
CA TRP A 242 4.88 19.80 1.42
C TRP A 242 3.65 20.69 1.45
N ARG A 243 3.75 21.86 0.81
CA ARG A 243 2.67 22.87 0.70
C ARG A 243 2.05 23.23 2.05
N VAL A 244 2.86 23.31 3.09
CA VAL A 244 2.43 23.74 4.44
C VAL A 244 3.15 25.00 4.89
N THR A 245 2.47 25.80 5.70
CA THR A 245 3.07 26.96 6.38
C THR A 245 3.83 26.53 7.64
N GLU A 246 4.71 27.39 8.17
CA GLU A 246 5.42 27.12 9.43
C GLU A 246 4.47 26.88 10.62
N SER A 247 3.32 27.57 10.64
CA SER A 247 2.27 27.35 11.64
C SER A 247 1.67 25.95 11.54
N GLN A 248 1.34 25.49 10.33
CA GLN A 248 0.83 24.15 10.09
C GLN A 248 1.88 23.08 10.45
N TYR A 249 3.13 23.29 10.06
CA TYR A 249 4.24 22.40 10.43
C TYR A 249 4.40 22.30 11.95
N SER A 250 4.44 23.44 12.65
CA SER A 250 4.55 23.48 14.12
C SER A 250 3.40 22.77 14.82
N MET A 251 2.17 22.90 14.31
CA MET A 251 1.01 22.17 14.81
C MET A 251 1.18 20.65 14.64
N VAL A 252 1.69 20.19 13.49
CA VAL A 252 1.95 18.76 13.25
C VAL A 252 3.03 18.24 14.18
N VAL A 253 4.14 18.96 14.34
CA VAL A 253 5.20 18.60 15.30
C VAL A 253 4.65 18.51 16.72
N GLY A 254 3.82 19.47 17.14
CA GLY A 254 3.18 19.45 18.46
C GLY A 254 2.19 18.29 18.65
N LYS A 255 1.49 17.85 17.60
CA LYS A 255 0.66 16.63 17.65
C LYS A 255 1.53 15.37 17.73
N LEU A 256 2.57 15.29 16.91
CA LEU A 256 3.50 14.17 16.86
C LEU A 256 4.18 13.94 18.22
N LYS A 257 4.78 14.99 18.81
CA LYS A 257 5.41 14.90 20.14
C LYS A 257 4.44 14.43 21.23
N ARG A 258 3.22 14.99 21.24
CA ARG A 258 2.18 14.55 22.19
C ARG A 258 1.82 13.08 22.02
N TRP A 259 1.69 12.60 20.78
CA TRP A 259 1.42 11.18 20.53
C TRP A 259 2.61 10.28 20.90
N MET A 260 3.85 10.72 20.62
CA MET A 260 5.07 9.97 20.96
C MET A 260 5.30 9.82 22.47
N SER A 261 4.59 10.57 23.31
CA SER A 261 4.56 10.33 24.77
C SER A 261 4.06 8.92 25.14
N ASN A 262 3.37 8.23 24.22
CA ASN A 262 3.15 6.79 24.30
C ASN A 262 4.28 6.04 23.56
N PRO A 263 5.28 5.51 24.29
CA PRO A 263 6.48 4.92 23.68
C PRO A 263 6.15 3.68 22.84
N ARG A 264 5.19 2.86 23.29
CA ARG A 264 4.83 1.63 22.57
C ARG A 264 4.37 1.89 21.14
N SER A 265 3.42 2.81 20.95
CA SER A 265 2.93 3.12 19.60
C SER A 265 3.99 3.77 18.73
N ALA A 266 4.88 4.59 19.31
CA ALA A 266 6.00 5.19 18.58
C ALA A 266 7.00 4.14 18.11
N ARG A 267 7.34 3.17 18.96
CA ARG A 267 8.20 2.02 18.63
C ARG A 267 7.59 1.15 17.54
N GLU A 268 6.30 0.81 17.64
CA GLU A 268 5.57 0.05 16.62
C GLU A 268 5.57 0.77 15.26
N ALA A 269 5.28 2.08 15.24
CA ALA A 269 5.33 2.88 14.02
C ALA A 269 6.73 2.94 13.39
N LEU A 270 7.78 3.08 14.22
CA LEU A 270 9.16 3.11 13.75
C LEU A 270 9.56 1.78 13.12
N ILE A 271 9.19 0.65 13.72
CA ILE A 271 9.44 -0.68 13.18
C ILE A 271 8.83 -0.80 11.78
N HIS A 272 7.54 -0.47 11.63
CA HIS A 272 6.87 -0.55 10.34
C HIS A 272 7.50 0.35 9.28
N ALA A 273 7.86 1.59 9.63
CA ALA A 273 8.55 2.49 8.72
C ALA A 273 9.93 1.93 8.30
N CYS A 274 10.72 1.40 9.25
CA CYS A 274 12.00 0.74 8.96
C CYS A 274 11.83 -0.51 8.09
N SER A 275 10.78 -1.31 8.29
CA SER A 275 10.50 -2.50 7.48
C SER A 275 10.20 -2.13 6.03
N ILE A 276 9.37 -1.11 5.78
CA ILE A 276 9.09 -0.61 4.41
C ILE A 276 10.38 -0.13 3.76
N TRP A 277 11.13 0.72 4.46
CA TRP A 277 12.36 1.31 3.94
C TRP A 277 13.40 0.24 3.59
N SER A 278 13.63 -0.72 4.49
CA SER A 278 14.57 -1.82 4.27
C SER A 278 14.14 -2.76 3.14
N GLN A 279 12.85 -3.10 3.06
CA GLN A 279 12.32 -3.97 2.00
C GLN A 279 12.50 -3.32 0.62
N ILE A 280 12.08 -2.07 0.45
CA ILE A 280 12.20 -1.38 -0.84
C ILE A 280 13.67 -1.14 -1.18
N ARG A 281 14.53 -0.83 -0.22
CA ARG A 281 15.96 -0.67 -0.48
C ARG A 281 16.62 -1.97 -0.97
N SER A 282 16.29 -3.10 -0.37
CA SER A 282 17.00 -4.37 -0.59
C SER A 282 16.35 -5.28 -1.65
N ARG A 283 15.02 -5.24 -1.81
CA ARG A 283 14.24 -6.20 -2.60
C ARG A 283 13.06 -5.54 -3.34
N ARG A 284 13.38 -4.55 -4.19
CA ARG A 284 12.42 -3.83 -5.03
C ARG A 284 11.59 -4.76 -5.90
N THR A 285 10.30 -4.46 -6.02
CA THR A 285 9.40 -5.07 -7.01
C THR A 285 9.23 -4.19 -8.25
N ASN A 286 9.77 -2.96 -8.24
CA ASN A 286 9.55 -1.91 -9.25
C ASN A 286 8.07 -1.53 -9.43
N ALA A 287 7.25 -1.76 -8.41
CA ALA A 287 5.83 -1.40 -8.45
C ALA A 287 5.63 0.09 -8.20
N GLN A 288 4.56 0.66 -8.76
CA GLN A 288 4.28 2.10 -8.71
C GLN A 288 4.18 2.65 -7.27
N HIS A 289 3.71 1.84 -6.33
CA HIS A 289 3.52 2.23 -4.95
C HIS A 289 4.82 2.31 -4.14
N GLU A 290 5.94 1.76 -4.64
CA GLU A 290 7.20 1.76 -3.90
C GLU A 290 7.76 3.18 -3.74
N ALA A 291 7.62 4.05 -4.75
CA ALA A 291 8.11 5.43 -4.66
C ALA A 291 7.47 6.23 -3.51
N PRO A 292 6.13 6.37 -3.44
CA PRO A 292 5.51 7.05 -2.31
C PRO A 292 5.70 6.29 -1.00
N ALA A 293 5.68 4.94 -1.01
CA ALA A 293 5.90 4.18 0.23
C ALA A 293 7.28 4.42 0.83
N PHE A 294 8.31 4.48 -0.02
CA PHE A 294 9.68 4.74 0.39
C PHE A 294 9.84 6.17 0.92
N LEU A 295 9.25 7.16 0.25
CA LEU A 295 9.22 8.54 0.73
C LEU A 295 8.53 8.66 2.10
N HIS A 296 7.34 8.09 2.25
CA HIS A 296 6.60 8.10 3.51
C HIS A 296 7.38 7.43 4.64
N SER A 297 8.01 6.30 4.35
CA SER A 297 8.83 5.59 5.33
C SER A 297 10.02 6.43 5.79
N ALA A 298 10.73 7.12 4.89
CA ALA A 298 11.88 7.95 5.21
C ALA A 298 11.48 9.19 6.03
N ILE A 299 10.38 9.86 5.64
CA ILE A 299 9.85 11.01 6.39
C ILE A 299 9.39 10.56 7.79
N SER A 300 8.77 9.38 7.90
CA SER A 300 8.32 8.84 9.18
C SER A 300 9.48 8.47 10.10
N ILE A 301 10.49 7.77 9.58
CA ILE A 301 11.72 7.49 10.34
C ILE A 301 12.38 8.80 10.77
N TRP A 302 12.46 9.78 9.88
CA TRP A 302 13.01 11.10 10.19
C TRP A 302 12.25 11.75 11.37
N ALA A 303 10.93 11.85 11.27
CA ALA A 303 10.10 12.46 12.31
C ALA A 303 10.21 11.75 13.66
N LEU A 304 10.17 10.41 13.64
CA LEU A 304 10.22 9.58 14.84
C LEU A 304 11.60 9.59 15.49
N VAL A 305 12.68 9.65 14.71
CA VAL A 305 14.04 9.72 15.25
C VAL A 305 14.36 11.12 15.78
N GLU A 306 13.98 12.17 15.06
CA GLU A 306 14.25 13.56 15.45
C GLU A 306 13.57 13.97 16.76
N HIS A 307 12.40 13.40 17.04
CA HIS A 307 11.61 13.77 18.23
C HIS A 307 11.50 12.66 19.28
N SER A 308 12.27 11.59 19.15
CA SER A 308 12.29 10.54 20.16
C SER A 308 13.28 10.88 21.27
N GLU A 309 12.74 11.03 22.49
CA GLU A 309 13.55 11.13 23.72
C GLU A 309 14.27 9.82 24.06
N GLU A 310 13.81 8.68 23.52
CA GLU A 310 14.43 7.38 23.77
C GLU A 310 15.75 7.18 23.03
N LEU A 311 15.95 7.94 21.94
CA LEU A 311 17.16 7.89 21.11
C LEU A 311 18.24 8.88 21.57
N ASP A 312 17.94 9.74 22.55
CA ASP A 312 18.92 10.54 23.27
C ASP A 312 19.68 9.64 24.27
N VAL A 313 20.43 8.71 23.69
CA VAL A 313 21.35 7.85 24.42
C VAL A 313 22.64 8.65 24.51
N GLY A 314 22.96 9.19 25.69
CA GLY A 314 24.25 9.84 25.96
C GLY A 314 25.45 8.87 25.77
N ASN A 315 26.35 8.76 26.75
CA ASN A 315 27.47 7.78 26.69
C ASN A 315 27.02 6.30 26.85
N GLY A 316 25.93 5.87 26.22
CA GLY A 316 25.38 4.52 26.31
C GLY A 316 25.99 3.53 25.32
N GLU A 317 27.31 3.56 25.13
CA GLU A 317 28.03 2.61 24.24
C GLU A 317 27.82 1.14 24.64
N GLU A 318 27.45 0.88 25.91
CA GLU A 318 27.24 -0.46 26.48
C GLU A 318 25.88 -1.09 26.15
N LEU A 319 24.90 -0.35 25.63
CA LEU A 319 23.58 -0.90 25.33
C LEU A 319 23.62 -1.88 24.14
N PRO A 320 22.81 -2.96 24.13
CA PRO A 320 22.74 -3.89 23.01
C PRO A 320 22.18 -3.22 21.75
N ILE A 321 22.68 -3.64 20.59
CA ILE A 321 22.22 -3.16 19.28
C ILE A 321 20.99 -3.95 18.85
N LEU A 322 19.91 -3.25 18.51
CA LEU A 322 18.70 -3.83 17.94
C LEU A 322 18.57 -3.44 16.47
N ARG A 323 18.51 -4.43 15.58
CA ARG A 323 18.29 -4.22 14.15
C ARG A 323 16.80 -4.19 13.83
N LEU A 324 16.29 -3.04 13.44
CA LEU A 324 14.86 -2.82 13.22
C LEU A 324 14.33 -3.46 11.93
N GLU A 325 15.20 -3.74 10.95
CA GLU A 325 14.82 -4.39 9.70
C GLU A 325 14.35 -5.84 9.85
N ASN A 326 14.71 -6.50 10.95
CA ASN A 326 14.41 -7.91 11.20
C ASN A 326 13.28 -8.02 12.23
N LEU A 327 12.04 -8.23 11.77
CA LEU A 327 10.82 -8.41 12.58
C LEU A 327 10.82 -9.72 13.40
N ASN A 328 11.90 -9.98 14.13
CA ASN A 328 12.06 -11.12 15.02
C ASN A 328 11.34 -10.89 16.37
N GLN A 329 11.35 -11.91 17.21
CA GLN A 329 10.73 -11.84 18.53
C GLN A 329 11.37 -10.76 19.42
N GLU A 330 12.66 -10.46 19.23
CA GLU A 330 13.37 -9.44 20.00
C GLU A 330 12.83 -8.02 19.69
N VAL A 331 12.63 -7.69 18.41
CA VAL A 331 12.06 -6.41 17.99
C VAL A 331 10.63 -6.25 18.51
N LYS A 332 9.81 -7.31 18.45
CA LYS A 332 8.44 -7.31 19.01
C LYS A 332 8.44 -7.11 20.52
N SER A 333 9.37 -7.74 21.23
CA SER A 333 9.51 -7.61 22.69
C SER A 333 9.98 -6.21 23.08
N TRP A 334 10.90 -5.62 22.32
CA TRP A 334 11.33 -4.23 22.53
C TRP A 334 10.19 -3.24 22.30
N ALA A 335 9.38 -3.44 21.26
CA ALA A 335 8.23 -2.58 20.99
C ALA A 335 7.21 -2.58 22.13
N ALA A 336 6.96 -3.75 22.72
CA ALA A 336 6.01 -3.92 23.82
C ALA A 336 6.56 -3.56 25.21
N GLY A 337 7.88 -3.55 25.36
CA GLY A 337 8.57 -3.28 26.62
C GLY A 337 9.04 -1.83 26.76
N ASN A 338 9.82 -1.58 27.83
CA ASN A 338 10.40 -0.27 28.14
C ASN A 338 11.94 -0.25 28.04
N GLU A 339 12.56 -1.34 27.55
CA GLU A 339 14.00 -1.45 27.42
C GLU A 339 14.56 -0.39 26.46
N LYS A 340 15.70 0.22 26.82
CA LYS A 340 16.48 1.06 25.92
C LYS A 340 17.46 0.20 25.14
N LYS A 341 17.50 0.38 23.81
CA LYS A 341 18.42 -0.32 22.91
C LYS A 341 19.01 0.65 21.91
N ARG A 342 20.21 0.34 21.40
CA ARG A 342 20.81 1.09 20.30
C ARG A 342 20.18 0.65 18.99
N LEU A 343 19.29 1.48 18.45
CA LEU A 343 18.54 1.16 17.25
C LEU A 343 19.42 1.28 16.01
N TYR A 344 19.47 0.23 15.21
CA TYR A 344 20.24 0.14 13.99
C TYR A 344 19.32 -0.12 12.80
N LEU A 345 19.61 0.54 11.68
CA LEU A 345 18.97 0.31 10.39
C LEU A 345 20.05 0.11 9.31
N SER A 346 20.05 -1.05 8.65
CA SER A 346 21.01 -1.36 7.58
C SER A 346 20.98 -0.33 6.44
N GLY A 347 22.11 0.30 6.14
CA GLY A 347 22.23 1.41 5.17
C GLY A 347 22.39 2.78 5.84
N VAL A 348 21.72 2.97 6.98
CA VAL A 348 21.77 4.21 7.75
C VAL A 348 22.77 4.13 8.92
N GLY A 349 22.87 2.98 9.57
CA GLY A 349 23.65 2.77 10.79
C GLY A 349 22.82 2.96 12.06
N LEU A 350 23.49 3.38 13.14
CA LEU A 350 22.83 3.66 14.42
C LEU A 350 21.99 4.94 14.32
N LEU A 351 20.69 4.85 14.60
CA LEU A 351 19.73 5.94 14.39
C LEU A 351 19.96 7.14 15.32
N GLY A 352 20.49 6.90 16.53
CA GLY A 352 20.85 7.97 17.47
C GLY A 352 22.16 8.70 17.14
N HIS A 353 22.96 8.23 16.18
CA HIS A 353 24.24 8.87 15.86
C HIS A 353 24.05 10.17 15.07
N ARG A 354 24.92 11.15 15.34
CA ARG A 354 25.00 12.38 14.54
C ARG A 354 25.17 12.03 13.05
N GLY A 355 24.28 12.55 12.22
CA GLY A 355 24.28 12.31 10.77
C GLY A 355 23.55 11.05 10.30
N ALA A 356 22.94 10.24 11.18
CA ALA A 356 22.11 9.11 10.76
C ALA A 356 20.94 9.57 9.87
N LEU A 357 20.21 10.60 10.29
CA LEU A 357 19.14 11.22 9.50
C LEU A 357 19.64 11.76 8.15
N ALA A 358 20.80 12.42 8.11
CA ALA A 358 21.38 12.89 6.87
C ALA A 358 21.71 11.72 5.90
N ARG A 359 22.21 10.59 6.42
CA ARG A 359 22.44 9.37 5.61
C ARG A 359 21.12 8.77 5.12
N LEU A 360 20.12 8.64 5.99
CA LEU A 360 18.77 8.18 5.62
C LEU A 360 18.22 9.01 4.45
N ILE A 361 18.24 10.33 4.57
CA ILE A 361 17.71 11.24 3.54
C ILE A 361 18.52 11.17 2.26
N SER A 362 19.86 11.15 2.34
CA SER A 362 20.74 11.06 1.18
C SER A 362 20.53 9.76 0.41
N GLU A 363 20.50 8.62 1.12
CA GLU A 363 20.28 7.30 0.52
C GLU A 363 18.88 7.18 -0.08
N THR A 364 17.86 7.67 0.64
CA THR A 364 16.47 7.67 0.15
C THR A 364 16.35 8.48 -1.13
N ALA A 365 16.84 9.71 -1.13
CA ALA A 365 16.78 10.59 -2.31
C ALA A 365 17.61 10.03 -3.47
N GLY A 366 18.79 9.45 -3.22
CA GLY A 366 19.59 8.81 -4.26
C GLY A 366 18.87 7.65 -4.93
N LEU A 367 18.18 6.80 -4.16
CA LEU A 367 17.38 5.70 -4.68
C LEU A 367 16.12 6.21 -5.39
N LEU A 368 15.44 7.23 -4.87
CA LEU A 368 14.31 7.86 -5.56
C LEU A 368 14.72 8.44 -6.92
N GLU A 369 15.89 9.07 -7.01
CA GLU A 369 16.41 9.73 -8.23
C GLU A 369 16.94 8.75 -9.28
N LYS A 370 17.60 7.66 -8.85
CA LYS A 370 18.37 6.79 -9.77
C LYS A 370 17.97 5.32 -9.71
N GLY A 371 17.35 4.89 -8.62
CA GLY A 371 17.06 3.49 -8.34
C GLY A 371 15.62 3.09 -8.63
N ILE A 372 14.65 3.98 -8.48
CA ILE A 372 13.23 3.67 -8.71
C ILE A 372 12.85 4.06 -10.14
N SER A 373 12.21 3.12 -10.84
CA SER A 373 11.89 3.25 -12.28
C SER A 373 10.78 4.25 -12.59
N TRP A 374 9.98 4.64 -11.61
CA TRP A 374 8.81 5.50 -11.81
C TRP A 374 9.22 6.99 -11.82
N PRO A 375 8.91 7.77 -12.88
CA PRO A 375 9.41 9.14 -13.00
C PRO A 375 8.94 10.10 -11.90
N GLN A 376 7.82 9.82 -11.24
CA GLN A 376 7.39 10.55 -10.04
C GLN A 376 8.43 10.49 -8.92
N ALA A 377 9.17 9.38 -8.77
CA ALA A 377 10.25 9.24 -7.80
C ALA A 377 11.35 10.29 -8.02
N TRP A 378 11.75 10.53 -9.27
CA TRP A 378 12.84 11.47 -9.62
C TRP A 378 12.54 12.91 -9.19
N ARG A 379 11.26 13.28 -9.13
CA ARG A 379 10.82 14.62 -8.68
C ARG A 379 10.84 14.76 -7.15
N THR A 380 10.67 13.65 -6.42
CA THR A 380 10.54 13.67 -4.96
C THR A 380 11.87 13.62 -4.21
N GLY A 381 12.90 12.99 -4.78
CA GLY A 381 14.23 12.90 -4.14
C GLY A 381 14.87 14.27 -3.84
N PRO A 382 14.96 15.21 -4.81
CA PRO A 382 15.53 16.53 -4.57
C PRO A 382 14.71 17.34 -3.56
N TYR A 383 13.38 17.21 -3.60
CA TYR A 383 12.48 17.85 -2.66
C TYR A 383 12.73 17.37 -1.22
N LEU A 384 12.90 16.06 -1.02
CA LEU A 384 13.20 15.49 0.30
C LEU A 384 14.52 16.06 0.88
N LYS A 385 15.57 16.16 0.06
CA LYS A 385 16.85 16.78 0.46
C LYS A 385 16.66 18.23 0.88
N GLN A 386 15.93 19.01 0.09
CA GLN A 386 15.67 20.42 0.36
C GLN A 386 14.89 20.61 1.67
N SER A 387 13.82 19.84 1.85
CA SER A 387 12.99 19.88 3.06
C SER A 387 13.78 19.57 4.33
N TYR A 388 14.64 18.54 4.28
CA TYR A 388 15.52 18.19 5.39
C TYR A 388 16.57 19.29 5.68
N ALA A 389 17.16 19.86 4.63
CA ALA A 389 18.14 20.94 4.77
C ALA A 389 17.53 22.19 5.42
N ASP A 390 16.31 22.55 5.06
CA ASP A 390 15.60 23.69 5.64
C ASP A 390 15.21 23.42 7.10
N SER A 391 14.83 22.19 7.45
CA SER A 391 14.62 21.80 8.86
C SER A 391 15.89 21.98 9.71
N CYS A 392 17.04 21.53 9.18
CA CYS A 392 18.34 21.67 9.87
C CYS A 392 18.71 23.14 10.12
N LYS A 393 18.38 24.06 9.18
CA LYS A 393 18.64 25.50 9.36
C LYS A 393 17.80 26.07 10.50
N VAL A 394 16.50 25.77 10.54
CA VAL A 394 15.60 26.27 11.60
C VAL A 394 16.08 25.83 12.98
N GLN A 395 16.54 24.58 13.12
CA GLN A 395 17.09 24.08 14.38
C GLN A 395 18.38 24.80 14.83
N GLN A 396 19.15 25.38 13.92
CA GLN A 396 20.34 26.17 14.24
C GLN A 396 20.03 27.60 14.73
N TYR A 397 18.82 28.10 14.50
CA TYR A 397 18.40 29.44 14.98
C TYR A 397 17.59 29.39 16.28
N VAL A 398 17.18 28.21 16.73
CA VAL A 398 16.34 27.99 17.93
C VAL A 398 17.16 27.47 19.12
N ASN A 399 18.36 26.95 18.87
CA ASN A 399 19.38 26.62 19.89
C ASN A 399 20.45 27.71 19.90
#